data_AF-A0A1C6MFF8-F1
#
_entry.id   AF-A0A1C6MFF8-F1
#
_cell.length_a   1.000
_cell.length_b   1.000
_cell.length_c   1.000
_cell.angle_alpha   90.00
_cell.angle_beta   90.00
_cell.angle_gamma   90.00
#
_symmetry.space_group_name_H-M   'P 1'
#
loop_
_entity.id
_entity.type
_entity.pdbx_description
1 polymer ?
#
loop_
_entity_poly.entity_id
_entity_poly.type
_entity_poly.pdbx_seq_one_letter_code
_entity_poly.pdbx_strand_id
1 'polypeptide(L)'
;MIAVEKALEQYGAPIYVRHEIVHNKYVVQTLEKKGAIFVDRTAEVPEGSIVMFSAHGVAPTVHAEAAERKLATIDATCPLVTKVHKEAVRFAKEDYDILLIGHEGHEEVIGTSGEAPDHIQLVDGPEDVANVEVRDESKVVWLSQTTLSVDETMETVDALKSKFPNLLSPPSDDICYATQNRQIAVKKLAEDAELVIVVGSKNSSNSIRMVEVALDAGAPAAHLVDFASEIDEAWLEGVTTVGLTSGASVPDVLVDGVLEWLAERGYADVETVKTADESITFSLPKELRRDLRAEAAALSAE
;
A
#
# COMPACT_ATOMS: atom_id res chain seq x y z
N MET A 1 3.59 -10.48 -2.66
CA MET A 1 3.16 -11.83 -3.09
C MET A 1 4.35 -12.69 -3.55
N ILE A 2 4.99 -12.39 -4.68
CA ILE A 2 6.03 -13.26 -5.29
C ILE A 2 7.23 -13.50 -4.37
N ALA A 3 7.66 -12.50 -3.60
CA ALA A 3 8.79 -12.63 -2.69
C ALA A 3 8.59 -13.73 -1.63
N VAL A 4 7.41 -13.81 -1.02
CA VAL A 4 7.07 -14.84 -0.02
C VAL A 4 7.02 -16.22 -0.66
N GLU A 5 6.41 -16.33 -1.84
CA GLU A 5 6.37 -17.61 -2.57
C GLU A 5 7.77 -18.10 -2.91
N LYS A 6 8.65 -17.21 -3.38
CA LYS A 6 10.05 -17.55 -3.68
C LYS A 6 10.82 -17.94 -2.42
N ALA A 7 10.60 -17.26 -1.29
CA ALA A 7 11.20 -17.64 -0.03
C ALA A 7 10.74 -19.03 0.43
N LEU A 8 9.44 -19.34 0.32
CA LEU A 8 8.88 -20.65 0.67
C LEU A 8 9.41 -21.76 -0.27
N GLU A 9 9.48 -21.50 -1.57
CA GLU A 9 10.06 -22.43 -2.55
C GLU A 9 11.53 -22.74 -2.25
N GLN A 10 12.31 -21.71 -1.89
CA GLN A 10 13.75 -21.85 -1.70
C GLN A 10 14.14 -22.41 -0.32
N TYR A 11 13.45 -21.98 0.74
CA TYR A 11 13.87 -22.27 2.12
C TYR A 11 12.88 -23.14 2.89
N GLY A 12 11.74 -23.51 2.29
CA GLY A 12 10.67 -24.26 2.95
C GLY A 12 9.97 -23.49 4.07
N ALA A 13 8.91 -24.08 4.60
CA ALA A 13 8.18 -23.55 5.75
C ALA A 13 8.94 -23.80 7.08
N PRO A 14 8.76 -22.94 8.10
CA PRO A 14 8.03 -21.68 8.04
C PRO A 14 8.87 -20.53 7.48
N ILE A 15 8.19 -19.55 6.89
CA ILE A 15 8.70 -18.20 6.61
C ILE A 15 7.82 -17.21 7.38
N TYR A 16 8.42 -16.43 8.28
CA TYR A 16 7.69 -15.41 9.02
C TYR A 16 7.60 -14.14 8.19
N VAL A 17 6.47 -13.46 8.26
CA VAL A 17 6.25 -12.16 7.59
C VAL A 17 5.72 -11.18 8.64
N ARG A 18 6.36 -10.03 8.78
CA ARG A 18 5.92 -8.98 9.70
C ARG A 18 4.81 -8.16 9.04
N HIS A 19 3.62 -8.20 9.64
CA HIS A 19 2.34 -7.82 9.07
C HIS A 19 2.02 -8.55 7.76
N GLU A 20 0.84 -8.31 7.20
CA GLU A 20 0.47 -8.84 5.89
C GLU A 20 1.46 -8.36 4.81
N ILE A 21 1.89 -9.26 3.93
CA ILE A 21 2.83 -8.91 2.85
C ILE A 21 2.26 -7.84 1.91
N VAL A 22 0.95 -7.88 1.71
CA VAL A 22 0.09 -6.89 1.05
C VAL A 22 -1.29 -6.97 1.72
N HIS A 23 -2.05 -5.87 1.75
CA HIS A 23 -3.42 -5.87 2.26
C HIS A 23 -4.38 -6.54 1.27
N ASN A 24 -4.42 -7.87 1.30
CA ASN A 24 -5.39 -8.69 0.57
C ASN A 24 -5.61 -10.03 1.27
N LYS A 25 -6.83 -10.25 1.75
CA LYS A 25 -7.22 -11.44 2.53
C LYS A 25 -6.98 -12.75 1.79
N TYR A 26 -7.30 -12.81 0.50
CA TYR A 26 -7.09 -14.01 -0.31
C TYR A 26 -5.60 -14.35 -0.46
N VAL A 27 -4.75 -13.35 -0.72
CA VAL A 27 -3.30 -13.53 -0.84
C VAL A 27 -2.71 -14.03 0.49
N VAL A 28 -3.07 -13.40 1.61
CA VAL A 28 -2.61 -13.79 2.95
C VAL A 28 -2.99 -15.24 3.24
N GLN A 29 -4.27 -15.59 3.13
CA GLN A 29 -4.74 -16.96 3.38
C GLN A 29 -4.11 -17.99 2.45
N THR A 30 -3.81 -17.62 1.20
CA THR A 30 -3.14 -18.50 0.25
C THR A 30 -1.70 -18.77 0.66
N LEU A 31 -0.98 -17.76 1.15
CA LEU A 31 0.40 -17.90 1.62
C LEU A 31 0.49 -18.65 2.95
N GLU A 32 -0.46 -18.45 3.87
CA GLU A 32 -0.54 -19.22 5.12
C GLU A 32 -0.67 -20.72 4.86
N LYS A 33 -1.55 -21.11 3.91
CA LYS A 33 -1.69 -22.50 3.48
C LYS A 33 -0.40 -23.10 2.89
N LYS A 34 0.48 -22.26 2.34
CA LYS A 34 1.80 -22.66 1.83
C LYS A 34 2.90 -22.65 2.90
N GLY A 35 2.61 -22.21 4.13
CA GLY A 35 3.53 -22.22 5.27
C GLY A 35 4.16 -20.86 5.62
N ALA A 36 3.63 -19.75 5.11
CA ALA A 36 3.93 -18.43 5.67
C ALA A 36 3.24 -18.26 7.04
N ILE A 37 3.89 -17.54 7.95
CA ILE A 37 3.33 -17.18 9.27
C ILE A 37 3.39 -15.66 9.39
N PHE A 38 2.22 -15.01 9.39
CA PHE A 38 2.11 -13.57 9.57
C PHE A 38 2.12 -13.24 11.07
N VAL A 39 2.91 -12.24 11.46
CA VAL A 39 3.04 -11.79 12.86
C VAL A 39 2.95 -10.27 12.93
N ASP A 40 2.40 -9.74 14.02
CA ASP A 40 2.28 -8.28 14.19
C ASP A 40 3.60 -7.65 14.64
N ARG A 41 4.38 -8.36 15.46
CA ARG A 41 5.61 -7.83 16.04
C ARG A 41 6.80 -8.74 15.78
N THR A 42 7.96 -8.10 15.60
CA THR A 42 9.24 -8.79 15.44
C THR A 42 9.52 -9.75 16.58
N ALA A 43 9.08 -9.42 17.81
CA ALA A 43 9.22 -10.23 19.03
C ALA A 43 8.52 -11.60 18.99
N GLU A 44 7.59 -11.83 18.05
CA GLU A 44 6.83 -13.08 17.95
C GLU A 44 7.55 -14.13 17.09
N VAL A 45 8.53 -13.72 16.28
CA VAL A 45 9.30 -14.61 15.40
C VAL A 45 10.32 -15.41 16.22
N PRO A 46 10.44 -16.74 16.16
CA PRO A 46 11.50 -17.43 16.91
C PRO A 46 12.90 -16.95 16.50
N GLU A 47 13.81 -16.78 17.47
CA GLU A 47 15.21 -16.42 17.18
C GLU A 47 15.82 -17.41 16.18
N GLY A 48 16.69 -16.93 15.30
CA GLY A 48 17.27 -17.79 14.26
C GLY A 48 16.32 -18.19 13.14
N SER A 49 15.18 -17.50 13.00
CA SER A 49 14.25 -17.71 11.90
C SER A 49 14.48 -16.73 10.75
N ILE A 50 13.88 -17.03 9.60
CA ILE A 50 13.79 -16.10 8.48
C ILE A 50 12.55 -15.23 8.68
N VAL A 51 12.72 -13.90 8.65
CA VAL A 51 11.64 -12.93 8.71
C VAL A 51 11.64 -12.05 7.46
N MET A 52 10.46 -11.82 6.89
CA MET A 52 10.25 -10.91 5.78
C MET A 52 9.51 -9.65 6.25
N PHE A 53 10.01 -8.48 5.87
CA PHE A 53 9.28 -7.22 6.05
C PHE A 53 8.33 -6.99 4.87
N SER A 54 7.14 -6.46 5.13
CA SER A 54 6.07 -6.30 4.14
C SER A 54 6.41 -5.24 3.09
N ALA A 55 5.59 -5.16 2.03
CA ALA A 55 5.76 -4.18 0.97
C ALA A 55 5.58 -2.72 1.43
N HIS A 56 4.91 -2.52 2.56
CA HIS A 56 4.59 -1.22 3.15
C HIS A 56 5.81 -0.55 3.82
N GLY A 57 6.92 -1.27 3.99
CA GLY A 57 8.07 -0.73 4.71
C GLY A 57 7.97 -0.90 6.22
N VAL A 58 9.12 -0.78 6.89
CA VAL A 58 9.23 -0.83 8.35
C VAL A 58 10.16 0.27 8.84
N ALA A 59 9.97 0.71 10.08
CA ALA A 59 10.85 1.69 10.70
C ALA A 59 12.26 1.10 10.96
N PRO A 60 13.32 1.94 11.06
CA PRO A 60 14.66 1.50 11.41
C PRO A 60 14.75 0.70 12.72
N THR A 61 13.87 0.99 13.69
CA THR A 61 13.78 0.24 14.95
C THR A 61 13.43 -1.23 14.75
N VAL A 62 12.58 -1.55 13.76
CA VAL A 62 12.20 -2.93 13.42
C VAL A 62 13.39 -3.71 12.86
N HIS A 63 14.26 -3.06 12.08
CA HIS A 63 15.51 -3.68 11.63
C HIS A 63 16.44 -3.97 12.80
N ALA A 64 16.54 -3.05 13.77
CA ALA A 64 17.36 -3.25 14.97
C ALA A 64 16.83 -4.40 15.84
N GLU A 65 15.50 -4.47 16.05
CA GLU A 65 14.85 -5.57 16.75
C GLU A 65 15.14 -6.92 16.08
N ALA A 66 15.06 -7.00 14.75
CA ALA A 66 15.32 -8.24 14.03
C ALA A 66 16.79 -8.68 14.16
N ALA A 67 17.73 -7.72 14.15
CA ALA A 67 19.14 -7.98 14.37
C ALA A 67 19.44 -8.45 15.79
N GLU A 68 18.86 -7.80 16.81
CA GLU A 68 18.96 -8.21 18.22
C GLU A 68 18.47 -9.65 18.42
N ARG A 69 17.41 -10.02 17.70
CA ARG A 69 16.81 -11.36 17.74
C ARG A 69 17.44 -12.35 16.77
N LYS A 70 18.59 -12.02 16.17
CA LYS A 70 19.37 -12.94 15.34
C LYS A 70 18.56 -13.51 14.17
N LEU A 71 17.67 -12.69 13.60
CA LEU A 71 16.80 -13.10 12.50
C LEU A 71 17.48 -12.87 11.15
N ALA A 72 17.36 -13.82 10.24
CA ALA A 72 17.75 -13.63 8.85
C ALA A 72 16.64 -12.86 8.11
N THR A 73 16.93 -11.63 7.70
CA THR A 73 15.90 -10.73 7.16
C THR A 73 15.81 -10.76 5.64
N ILE A 74 14.59 -10.64 5.12
CA ILE A 74 14.28 -10.31 3.73
C ILE A 74 13.46 -9.04 3.73
N ASP A 75 13.95 -8.00 3.06
CA ASP A 75 13.22 -6.74 2.96
C ASP A 75 12.43 -6.72 1.63
N ALA A 76 11.11 -6.90 1.73
CA ALA A 76 10.22 -6.85 0.57
C ALA A 76 9.56 -5.48 0.36
N THR A 77 10.06 -4.43 1.04
CA THR A 77 9.56 -3.06 0.88
C THR A 77 9.52 -2.66 -0.58
N CYS A 78 8.41 -2.06 -1.00
CA CYS A 78 8.26 -1.54 -2.35
C CYS A 78 9.35 -0.49 -2.62
N PRO A 79 10.08 -0.55 -3.76
CA PRO A 79 11.11 0.45 -4.07
C PRO A 79 10.61 1.90 -4.08
N LEU A 80 9.30 2.11 -4.32
CA LEU A 80 8.67 3.44 -4.28
C LEU A 80 8.43 3.91 -2.84
N VAL A 81 8.15 3.01 -1.90
CA VAL A 81 8.14 3.33 -0.45
C VAL A 81 9.56 3.60 0.04
N THR A 82 10.54 2.78 -0.37
CA THR A 82 11.96 3.03 -0.06
C THR A 82 12.45 4.39 -0.57
N LYS A 83 11.89 4.92 -1.67
CA LYS A 83 12.17 6.27 -2.16
C LYS A 83 11.70 7.33 -1.15
N VAL A 84 10.47 7.23 -0.66
CA VAL A 84 9.92 8.14 0.38
C VAL A 84 10.75 8.07 1.66
N HIS A 85 11.11 6.87 2.14
CA HIS A 85 11.98 6.70 3.32
C HIS A 85 13.33 7.43 3.15
N LYS A 86 13.97 7.29 1.98
CA LYS A 86 15.25 7.96 1.69
C LYS A 86 15.11 9.47 1.62
N GLU A 87 13.99 9.97 1.12
CA GLU A 87 13.70 11.40 1.09
C GLU A 87 13.48 11.94 2.50
N ALA A 88 12.73 11.24 3.35
CA ALA A 88 12.57 11.58 4.76
C ALA A 88 13.92 11.69 5.48
N VAL A 89 14.77 10.67 5.35
CA VAL A 89 16.13 10.68 5.93
C VAL A 89 16.98 11.84 5.39
N ARG A 90 16.87 12.16 4.10
CA ARG A 90 17.62 13.24 3.47
C ARG A 90 17.18 14.61 4.00
N PHE A 91 15.89 14.89 3.99
CA PHE A 91 15.34 16.16 4.44
C PHE A 91 15.58 16.39 5.93
N ALA A 92 15.47 15.34 6.75
CA ALA A 92 15.83 15.41 8.17
C ALA A 92 17.31 15.77 8.38
N LYS A 93 18.23 15.18 7.60
CA LYS A 93 19.67 15.54 7.64
C LYS A 93 19.95 16.98 7.22
N GLU A 94 19.10 17.55 6.37
CA GLU A 94 19.16 18.96 5.95
C GLU A 94 18.40 19.90 6.91
N ASP A 95 17.89 19.35 8.01
CA ASP A 95 17.18 20.04 9.10
C ASP A 95 15.87 20.69 8.63
N TYR A 96 15.13 20.00 7.76
CA TYR A 96 13.76 20.35 7.41
C TYR A 96 12.76 19.77 8.41
N ASP A 97 11.65 20.47 8.62
CA ASP A 97 10.40 19.87 9.07
C ASP A 97 9.70 19.18 7.90
N ILE A 98 9.22 17.97 8.13
CA ILE A 98 8.58 17.12 7.15
C ILE A 98 7.13 16.94 7.55
N LEU A 99 6.23 17.43 6.70
CA LEU A 99 4.79 17.19 6.83
C LEU A 99 4.46 15.93 6.03
N LEU A 100 4.33 14.79 6.72
CA LEU A 100 3.96 13.53 6.09
C LEU A 100 2.44 13.47 5.96
N ILE A 101 1.93 13.55 4.75
CA ILE A 101 0.50 13.38 4.46
C ILE A 101 0.21 11.88 4.39
N GLY A 102 -0.71 11.40 5.21
CA GLY A 102 -1.05 9.98 5.25
C GLY A 102 -1.99 9.63 6.38
N HIS A 103 -2.51 8.41 6.38
CA HIS A 103 -3.49 7.98 7.38
C HIS A 103 -2.83 7.49 8.66
N GLU A 104 -3.33 7.97 9.80
CA GLU A 104 -2.86 7.54 11.11
C GLU A 104 -3.01 6.02 11.28
N GLY A 105 -1.97 5.38 11.81
CA GLY A 105 -1.95 3.94 12.06
C GLY A 105 -1.63 3.06 10.85
N HIS A 106 -1.54 3.61 9.63
CA HIS A 106 -1.14 2.82 8.46
C HIS A 106 0.34 2.41 8.53
N GLU A 107 0.67 1.16 8.18
CA GLU A 107 2.02 0.59 8.33
C GLU A 107 3.09 1.39 7.58
N GLU A 108 2.76 1.88 6.39
CA GLU A 108 3.66 2.71 5.57
C GLU A 108 3.96 4.07 6.21
N VAL A 109 2.95 4.66 6.87
CA VAL A 109 3.10 5.94 7.59
C VAL A 109 3.94 5.72 8.84
N ILE A 110 3.71 4.63 9.58
CA ILE A 110 4.53 4.25 10.74
C ILE A 110 5.99 4.02 10.32
N GLY A 111 6.20 3.30 9.20
CA GLY A 111 7.52 3.04 8.64
C GLY A 111 8.25 4.33 8.27
N THR A 112 7.60 5.21 7.51
CA THR A 112 8.18 6.48 7.04
C THR A 112 8.43 7.44 8.20
N SER A 113 7.47 7.62 9.12
CA SER A 113 7.65 8.44 10.33
C SER A 113 8.81 7.95 11.20
N GLY A 114 9.02 6.63 11.26
CA GLY A 114 10.13 6.03 12.01
C GLY A 114 11.52 6.35 11.46
N GLU A 115 11.64 6.77 10.20
CA GLU A 115 12.94 7.14 9.59
C GLU A 115 13.49 8.46 10.16
N ALA A 116 12.61 9.39 10.54
CA ALA A 116 12.98 10.70 11.07
C ALA A 116 11.93 11.24 12.07
N PRO A 117 11.71 10.56 13.21
CA PRO A 117 10.61 10.87 14.13
C PRO A 117 10.68 12.27 14.73
N ASP A 118 11.89 12.83 14.90
CA ASP A 118 12.09 14.18 15.44
C ASP A 118 11.86 15.30 14.42
N HIS A 119 11.63 14.95 13.15
CA HIS A 119 11.44 15.89 12.04
C HIS A 119 10.10 15.72 11.31
N ILE A 120 9.35 14.65 11.60
CA ILE A 120 8.10 14.33 10.89
C ILE A 120 6.90 14.67 11.76
N GLN A 121 5.98 15.44 11.19
CA GLN A 121 4.61 15.61 11.69
C GLN A 121 3.64 14.96 10.69
N LEU A 122 2.77 14.09 11.18
CA LEU A 122 1.70 13.49 10.39
C LEU A 122 0.58 14.51 10.16
N VAL A 123 0.02 14.51 8.94
CA VAL A 123 -1.16 15.30 8.54
C VAL A 123 -2.16 14.33 7.89
N ASP A 124 -3.23 13.98 8.59
CA ASP A 124 -4.25 13.03 8.12
C ASP A 124 -5.43 13.76 7.47
N GLY A 125 -5.12 14.55 6.44
CA GLY A 125 -6.11 15.27 5.63
C GLY A 125 -6.18 16.78 5.83
N PRO A 126 -7.05 17.48 5.09
CA PRO A 126 -7.14 18.94 5.09
C PRO A 126 -7.51 19.56 6.44
N GLU A 127 -8.29 18.87 7.26
CA GLU A 127 -8.74 19.32 8.59
C GLU A 127 -7.59 19.45 9.58
N ASP A 128 -6.56 18.63 9.45
CA ASP A 128 -5.41 18.61 10.36
C ASP A 128 -4.47 19.80 10.14
N VAL A 129 -4.52 20.41 8.95
CA VAL A 129 -3.66 21.54 8.55
C VAL A 129 -3.73 22.70 9.54
N ALA A 130 -4.89 22.95 10.14
CA ALA A 130 -5.06 24.00 11.14
C ALA A 130 -4.13 23.82 12.36
N ASN A 131 -3.85 22.58 12.73
CA ASN A 131 -3.07 22.21 13.92
C ASN A 131 -1.57 22.00 13.65
N VAL A 132 -1.13 22.09 12.38
CA VAL A 132 0.28 21.90 12.01
C VAL A 132 1.16 23.03 12.57
N GLU A 133 2.25 22.68 13.24
CA GLU A 133 3.23 23.62 13.78
C GLU A 133 4.63 23.20 13.32
N VAL A 134 5.40 24.15 12.79
CA VAL A 134 6.77 23.92 12.30
C VAL A 134 7.75 24.81 13.04
N ARG A 135 8.99 24.35 13.15
CA ARG A 135 10.09 25.06 13.82
C ARG A 135 10.60 26.23 12.99
N ASP A 136 10.67 26.06 11.67
CA ASP A 136 11.12 27.06 10.71
C ASP A 136 10.31 26.97 9.41
N GLU A 137 9.41 27.94 9.19
CA GLU A 137 8.56 28.00 7.98
C GLU A 137 9.35 28.12 6.66
N SER A 138 10.64 28.49 6.70
CA SER A 138 11.51 28.53 5.52
C SER A 138 12.13 27.17 5.17
N LYS A 139 11.99 26.18 6.07
CA LYS A 139 12.54 24.83 5.94
C LYS A 139 11.47 23.77 6.19
N VAL A 140 10.40 23.82 5.39
CA VAL A 140 9.32 22.83 5.46
C VAL A 140 9.19 22.13 4.11
N VAL A 141 9.05 20.81 4.14
CA VAL A 141 8.75 19.98 2.97
C VAL A 141 7.58 19.06 3.28
N TRP A 142 6.76 18.72 2.28
CA TRP A 142 5.78 17.65 2.43
C TRP A 142 6.24 16.37 1.74
N LEU A 143 5.89 15.24 2.32
CA LEU A 143 5.96 13.90 1.71
C LEU A 143 4.57 13.26 1.80
N SER A 144 4.32 12.17 1.09
CA SER A 144 3.04 11.45 1.25
C SER A 144 3.16 9.94 1.25
N GLN A 145 2.16 9.29 1.85
CA GLN A 145 1.87 7.88 1.65
C GLN A 145 1.56 7.59 0.17
N THR A 146 2.08 6.48 -0.35
CA THR A 146 2.06 6.14 -1.79
C THR A 146 0.68 5.75 -2.34
N THR A 147 -0.31 5.54 -1.47
CA THR A 147 -1.62 4.94 -1.75
C THR A 147 -2.81 5.85 -1.49
N LEU A 148 -2.58 7.15 -1.28
CA LEU A 148 -3.63 8.14 -1.02
C LEU A 148 -4.47 8.47 -2.26
N SER A 149 -5.64 9.07 -2.03
CA SER A 149 -6.40 9.78 -3.07
C SER A 149 -5.56 10.95 -3.57
N VAL A 150 -5.36 11.05 -4.89
CA VAL A 150 -4.59 12.14 -5.50
C VAL A 150 -5.25 13.48 -5.23
N ASP A 151 -6.58 13.55 -5.34
CA ASP A 151 -7.32 14.80 -5.22
C ASP A 151 -7.29 15.31 -3.77
N GLU A 152 -7.64 14.47 -2.80
CA GLU A 152 -7.61 14.79 -1.36
C GLU A 152 -6.20 15.18 -0.88
N THR A 153 -5.17 14.50 -1.39
CA THR A 153 -3.78 14.86 -1.08
C THR A 153 -3.46 16.26 -1.60
N MET A 154 -3.88 16.59 -2.82
CA MET A 154 -3.63 17.92 -3.38
C MET A 154 -4.42 19.01 -2.68
N GLU A 155 -5.65 18.73 -2.21
CA GLU A 155 -6.40 19.65 -1.34
C GLU A 155 -5.65 19.92 -0.03
N THR A 156 -5.09 18.87 0.59
CA THR A 156 -4.27 18.99 1.80
C THR A 156 -3.01 19.83 1.52
N VAL A 157 -2.32 19.56 0.40
CA VAL A 157 -1.13 20.30 -0.02
C VAL A 157 -1.45 21.78 -0.27
N ASP A 158 -2.58 22.10 -0.88
CA ASP A 158 -2.98 23.48 -1.16
C ASP A 158 -3.34 24.25 0.12
N ALA A 159 -3.98 23.58 1.08
CA ALA A 159 -4.19 24.13 2.41
C ALA A 159 -2.86 24.36 3.15
N LEU A 160 -1.93 23.40 3.09
CA LEU A 160 -0.59 23.52 3.66
C LEU A 160 0.21 24.66 3.02
N LYS A 161 0.18 24.81 1.69
CA LYS A 161 0.84 25.92 0.97
C LYS A 161 0.24 27.29 1.32
N SER A 162 -1.07 27.34 1.57
CA SER A 162 -1.73 28.55 2.02
C SER A 162 -1.26 28.97 3.41
N LYS A 163 -1.02 28.00 4.30
CA LYS A 163 -0.48 28.24 5.65
C LYS A 163 1.03 28.51 5.65
N PHE A 164 1.79 27.77 4.84
CA PHE A 164 3.24 27.83 4.72
C PHE A 164 3.64 28.12 3.26
N PRO A 165 3.73 29.40 2.84
CA PRO A 165 3.97 29.77 1.45
C PRO A 165 5.29 29.28 0.84
N ASN A 166 6.28 28.94 1.69
CA ASN A 166 7.58 28.41 1.28
C ASN A 166 7.64 26.87 1.29
N LEU A 167 6.51 26.17 1.52
CA LEU A 167 6.44 24.72 1.57
C LEU A 167 7.03 24.10 0.30
N LEU A 168 8.08 23.31 0.47
CA LEU A 168 8.69 22.57 -0.62
C LEU A 168 7.87 21.32 -0.94
N SER A 169 7.77 21.02 -2.23
CA SER A 169 7.23 19.77 -2.72
C SER A 169 8.33 18.71 -2.83
N PRO A 170 7.99 17.41 -2.76
CA PRO A 170 8.97 16.37 -2.98
C PRO A 170 9.58 16.50 -4.40
N PRO A 171 10.82 16.02 -4.61
CA PRO A 171 11.48 16.10 -5.92
C PRO A 171 10.73 15.41 -7.07
N SER A 172 9.87 14.45 -6.71
CA SER A 172 8.98 13.70 -7.61
C SER A 172 7.81 13.17 -6.79
N ASP A 173 6.71 12.83 -7.45
CA ASP A 173 5.51 12.34 -6.78
C ASP A 173 5.79 11.15 -5.85
N ASP A 174 5.17 11.17 -4.68
CA ASP A 174 5.21 10.08 -3.70
C ASP A 174 4.04 9.11 -3.90
N ILE A 175 2.85 9.62 -4.25
CA ILE A 175 1.75 8.77 -4.71
C ILE A 175 2.22 8.00 -5.94
N CYS A 176 2.27 6.67 -5.82
CA CYS A 176 2.92 5.87 -6.82
C CYS A 176 2.12 5.80 -8.13
N TYR A 177 2.80 5.53 -9.24
CA TYR A 177 2.17 5.43 -10.56
C TYR A 177 0.99 4.45 -10.57
N ALA A 178 1.09 3.33 -9.84
CA ALA A 178 0.05 2.30 -9.79
C ALA A 178 -1.25 2.82 -9.14
N THR A 179 -1.13 3.65 -8.10
CA THR A 179 -2.25 4.33 -7.45
C THR A 179 -2.85 5.38 -8.38
N GLN A 180 -2.01 6.26 -8.94
CA GLN A 180 -2.46 7.33 -9.84
C GLN A 180 -3.20 6.78 -11.07
N ASN A 181 -2.62 5.79 -11.75
CA ASN A 181 -3.21 5.18 -12.94
C ASN A 181 -4.55 4.52 -12.66
N ARG A 182 -4.67 3.81 -11.53
CA ARG A 182 -5.93 3.16 -11.11
C ARG A 182 -7.00 4.17 -10.78
N GLN A 183 -6.64 5.27 -10.13
CA GLN A 183 -7.59 6.37 -9.88
C GLN A 183 -8.03 7.04 -11.17
N ILE A 184 -7.12 7.28 -12.13
CA ILE A 184 -7.50 7.80 -13.46
C ILE A 184 -8.44 6.82 -14.18
N ALA A 185 -8.16 5.51 -14.11
CA ALA A 185 -9.00 4.47 -14.71
C ALA A 185 -10.39 4.42 -14.06
N VAL A 186 -10.49 4.48 -12.73
CA VAL A 186 -11.78 4.43 -12.04
C VAL A 186 -12.60 5.71 -12.26
N LYS A 187 -11.96 6.88 -12.35
CA LYS A 187 -12.65 8.12 -12.75
C LYS A 187 -13.27 7.98 -14.13
N LYS A 188 -12.53 7.43 -15.09
CA LYS A 188 -13.04 7.21 -16.45
C LYS A 188 -14.17 6.18 -16.48
N LEU A 189 -14.06 5.12 -15.69
CA LEU A 189 -15.08 4.08 -15.54
C LEU A 189 -16.37 4.64 -14.90
N ALA A 190 -16.24 5.54 -13.92
CA ALA A 190 -17.36 6.16 -13.22
C ALA A 190 -18.22 7.07 -14.11
N GLU A 191 -17.67 7.63 -15.20
CA GLU A 191 -18.43 8.48 -16.14
C GLU A 191 -19.59 7.72 -16.82
N ASP A 192 -19.40 6.42 -17.08
CA ASP A 192 -20.32 5.61 -17.88
C ASP A 192 -21.02 4.50 -17.04
N ALA A 193 -20.64 4.32 -15.77
CA ALA A 193 -21.15 3.28 -14.89
C ALA A 193 -22.23 3.79 -13.92
N GLU A 194 -23.29 3.01 -13.73
CA GLU A 194 -24.35 3.29 -12.75
C GLU A 194 -24.05 2.65 -11.38
N LEU A 195 -23.17 1.64 -11.39
CA LEU A 195 -22.60 0.98 -10.21
C LEU A 195 -21.13 0.70 -10.47
N VAL A 196 -20.24 1.04 -9.52
CA VAL A 196 -18.84 0.65 -9.54
C VAL A 196 -18.56 -0.40 -8.47
N ILE A 197 -18.03 -1.55 -8.87
CA ILE A 197 -17.54 -2.58 -7.96
C ILE A 197 -16.01 -2.52 -7.95
N VAL A 198 -15.46 -2.30 -6.76
CA VAL A 198 -14.02 -2.35 -6.51
C VAL A 198 -13.72 -3.66 -5.80
N VAL A 199 -12.94 -4.53 -6.43
CA VAL A 199 -12.42 -5.73 -5.76
C VAL A 199 -11.24 -5.31 -4.89
N GLY A 200 -11.25 -5.67 -3.60
CA GLY A 200 -10.19 -5.34 -2.66
C GLY A 200 -10.60 -5.56 -1.20
N SER A 201 -9.61 -5.66 -0.32
CA SER A 201 -9.83 -5.88 1.11
C SER A 201 -10.02 -4.57 1.87
N LYS A 202 -10.80 -4.60 2.96
CA LYS A 202 -11.11 -3.42 3.79
C LYS A 202 -9.91 -2.79 4.50
N ASN A 203 -8.78 -3.49 4.60
CA ASN A 203 -7.53 -2.93 5.12
C ASN A 203 -6.62 -2.36 4.02
N SER A 204 -7.03 -2.40 2.75
CA SER A 204 -6.25 -1.85 1.63
C SER A 204 -6.60 -0.39 1.39
N SER A 205 -5.71 0.54 1.81
CA SER A 205 -5.87 1.99 1.58
C SER A 205 -6.20 2.29 0.12
N ASN A 206 -5.38 1.83 -0.83
CA ASN A 206 -5.63 2.03 -2.27
C ASN A 206 -7.01 1.52 -2.74
N SER A 207 -7.49 0.39 -2.21
CA SER A 207 -8.79 -0.16 -2.62
C SER A 207 -9.95 0.66 -2.09
N ILE A 208 -9.86 1.14 -0.84
CA ILE A 208 -10.84 2.06 -0.26
C ILE A 208 -10.87 3.37 -1.05
N ARG A 209 -9.70 3.97 -1.32
CA ARG A 209 -9.61 5.23 -2.06
C ARG A 209 -10.25 5.15 -3.44
N MET A 210 -10.20 4.00 -4.12
CA MET A 210 -10.88 3.86 -5.43
C MET A 210 -12.41 3.90 -5.34
N VAL A 211 -13.00 3.45 -4.22
CA VAL A 211 -14.45 3.59 -4.01
C VAL A 211 -14.82 5.06 -3.88
N GLU A 212 -14.06 5.79 -3.06
CA GLU A 212 -14.27 7.23 -2.85
C GLU A 212 -14.06 8.00 -4.14
N VAL A 213 -12.95 7.75 -4.85
CA VAL A 213 -12.67 8.37 -6.15
C VAL A 213 -13.75 8.07 -7.18
N ALA A 214 -14.35 6.87 -7.18
CA ALA A 214 -15.47 6.55 -8.06
C ALA A 214 -16.71 7.41 -7.74
N LEU A 215 -17.04 7.55 -6.45
CA LEU A 215 -18.18 8.36 -6.00
C LEU A 215 -17.97 9.85 -6.29
N ASP A 216 -16.77 10.37 -6.00
CA ASP A 216 -16.42 11.77 -6.24
C ASP A 216 -16.38 12.10 -7.75
N ALA A 217 -16.06 11.10 -8.58
CA ALA A 217 -16.14 11.21 -10.04
C ALA A 217 -17.58 11.15 -10.59
N GLY A 218 -18.57 10.88 -9.75
CA GLY A 218 -19.99 10.93 -10.09
C GLY A 218 -20.67 9.57 -10.27
N ALA A 219 -20.02 8.46 -9.93
CA ALA A 219 -20.69 7.16 -9.92
C ALA A 219 -21.88 7.19 -8.94
N PRO A 220 -23.10 6.78 -9.34
CA PRO A 220 -24.27 6.79 -8.44
C PRO A 220 -24.11 5.88 -7.22
N ALA A 221 -23.38 4.77 -7.37
CA ALA A 221 -23.04 3.84 -6.29
C ALA A 221 -21.66 3.23 -6.52
N ALA A 222 -20.92 2.99 -5.43
CA ALA A 222 -19.67 2.25 -5.47
C ALA A 222 -19.52 1.35 -4.23
N HIS A 223 -19.04 0.11 -4.42
CA HIS A 223 -18.91 -0.88 -3.36
C HIS A 223 -17.56 -1.60 -3.39
N LEU A 224 -17.00 -1.83 -2.19
CA LEU A 224 -15.79 -2.63 -1.99
C LEU A 224 -16.19 -4.06 -1.64
N VAL A 225 -15.63 -5.05 -2.35
CA VAL A 225 -15.83 -6.48 -2.07
C VAL A 225 -14.51 -7.24 -2.09
N ASP A 226 -14.32 -8.19 -1.17
CA ASP A 226 -13.18 -9.10 -1.20
C ASP A 226 -13.39 -10.19 -2.28
N PHE A 227 -14.64 -10.64 -2.45
CA PHE A 227 -15.01 -11.75 -3.33
C PHE A 227 -16.35 -11.49 -4.03
N ALA A 228 -16.56 -12.12 -5.19
CA ALA A 228 -17.82 -12.07 -5.91
C ALA A 228 -19.04 -12.49 -5.07
N SER A 229 -18.86 -13.41 -4.12
CA SER A 229 -19.92 -13.85 -3.21
C SER A 229 -20.42 -12.78 -2.23
N GLU A 230 -19.69 -11.66 -2.09
CA GLU A 230 -20.09 -10.54 -1.23
C GLU A 230 -20.92 -9.48 -1.98
N ILE A 231 -21.06 -9.62 -3.30
CA ILE A 231 -21.89 -8.72 -4.11
C ILE A 231 -23.36 -9.00 -3.81
N ASP A 232 -24.10 -7.98 -3.38
CA ASP A 232 -25.54 -8.06 -3.19
C ASP A 232 -26.26 -7.86 -4.53
N GLU A 233 -27.12 -8.80 -4.91
CA GLU A 233 -27.90 -8.70 -6.15
C GLU A 233 -28.82 -7.48 -6.16
N ALA A 234 -29.23 -6.99 -4.99
CA ALA A 234 -30.02 -5.76 -4.89
C ALA A 234 -29.28 -4.53 -5.45
N TRP A 235 -27.95 -4.53 -5.50
CA TRP A 235 -27.17 -3.44 -6.10
C TRP A 235 -27.34 -3.37 -7.62
N LEU A 236 -27.77 -4.46 -8.27
CA LEU A 236 -27.95 -4.54 -9.72
C LEU A 236 -29.36 -4.08 -10.16
N GLU A 237 -30.27 -3.80 -9.24
CA GLU A 237 -31.63 -3.41 -9.56
C GLU A 237 -31.67 -2.10 -10.37
N GLY A 238 -32.07 -2.21 -11.64
CA GLY A 238 -32.16 -1.07 -12.55
C GLY A 238 -30.81 -0.62 -13.13
N VAL A 239 -29.71 -1.29 -12.80
CA VAL A 239 -28.38 -1.03 -13.35
C VAL A 239 -28.23 -1.68 -14.72
N THR A 240 -27.82 -0.91 -15.71
CA THR A 240 -27.51 -1.35 -17.07
C THR A 240 -26.00 -1.47 -17.31
N THR A 241 -25.20 -0.61 -16.69
CA THR A 241 -23.73 -0.63 -16.80
C THR A 241 -23.07 -0.74 -15.43
N VAL A 242 -22.30 -1.81 -15.23
CA VAL A 242 -21.45 -2.02 -14.04
C VAL A 242 -20.00 -1.74 -14.41
N GLY A 243 -19.38 -0.80 -13.72
CA GLY A 243 -17.95 -0.61 -13.74
C GLY A 243 -17.26 -1.59 -12.79
N LEU A 244 -16.23 -2.31 -13.25
CA LEU A 244 -15.43 -3.20 -12.43
C LEU A 244 -13.96 -2.75 -12.41
N THR A 245 -13.38 -2.64 -11.21
CA THR A 245 -11.95 -2.38 -11.03
C THR A 245 -11.40 -3.16 -9.83
N SER A 246 -10.10 -3.08 -9.56
CA SER A 246 -9.49 -3.78 -8.44
C SER A 246 -8.28 -3.08 -7.83
N GLY A 247 -8.06 -3.34 -6.53
CA GLY A 247 -6.91 -2.90 -5.75
C GLY A 247 -5.57 -3.35 -6.34
N ALA A 248 -4.51 -2.59 -6.09
CA ALA A 248 -3.16 -2.99 -6.52
C ALA A 248 -2.67 -4.33 -5.92
N SER A 249 -3.27 -4.76 -4.80
CA SER A 249 -2.95 -6.03 -4.13
C SER A 249 -3.82 -7.22 -4.56
N VAL A 250 -4.78 -7.00 -5.47
CA VAL A 250 -5.78 -8.00 -5.87
C VAL A 250 -5.26 -8.88 -7.01
N PRO A 251 -5.26 -10.21 -6.87
CA PRO A 251 -4.94 -11.12 -7.97
C PRO A 251 -6.08 -11.20 -9.01
N ASP A 252 -5.72 -11.34 -10.29
CA ASP A 252 -6.66 -11.38 -11.42
C ASP A 252 -7.79 -12.41 -11.25
N VAL A 253 -7.51 -13.57 -10.62
CA VAL A 253 -8.53 -14.62 -10.37
C VAL A 253 -9.75 -14.10 -9.57
N LEU A 254 -9.59 -13.07 -8.74
CA LEU A 254 -10.71 -12.47 -8.02
C LEU A 254 -11.53 -11.54 -8.92
N VAL A 255 -10.88 -10.84 -9.84
CA VAL A 255 -11.55 -10.02 -10.86
C VAL A 255 -12.30 -10.91 -11.85
N ASP A 256 -11.66 -11.98 -12.32
CA ASP A 256 -12.26 -13.00 -13.18
C ASP A 256 -13.50 -13.61 -12.51
N GLY A 257 -13.42 -13.95 -11.22
CA GLY A 257 -14.56 -14.47 -10.48
C GLY A 257 -15.74 -13.48 -10.38
N VAL A 258 -15.48 -12.17 -10.31
CA VAL A 258 -16.54 -11.16 -10.35
C VAL A 258 -17.13 -11.02 -11.75
N LEU A 259 -16.29 -11.04 -12.80
CA LEU A 259 -16.76 -11.04 -14.19
C LEU A 259 -17.66 -12.24 -14.49
N GLU A 260 -17.27 -13.44 -14.06
CA GLU A 260 -18.08 -14.65 -14.21
C GLU A 260 -19.42 -14.52 -13.48
N TRP A 261 -19.40 -14.04 -12.23
CA TRP A 261 -20.60 -13.83 -11.43
C TRP A 261 -21.56 -12.79 -12.03
N LEU A 262 -21.01 -11.70 -12.61
CA LEU A 262 -21.78 -10.67 -13.31
C LEU A 262 -22.35 -11.19 -14.64
N ALA A 263 -21.59 -12.00 -15.39
CA ALA A 263 -22.04 -12.60 -16.64
C ALA A 263 -23.25 -13.51 -16.44
N GLU A 264 -23.28 -14.30 -15.36
CA GLU A 264 -24.44 -15.12 -14.97
C GLU A 264 -25.71 -14.30 -14.70
N ARG A 265 -25.55 -12.99 -14.43
CA ARG A 265 -26.62 -12.03 -14.13
C ARG A 265 -26.94 -11.08 -15.29
N GLY A 266 -26.40 -11.37 -16.47
CA GLY A 266 -26.73 -10.63 -17.70
C GLY A 266 -25.70 -9.58 -18.13
N TYR A 267 -24.61 -9.39 -17.39
CA TYR A 267 -23.51 -8.46 -17.73
C TYR A 267 -22.35 -9.20 -18.41
N ALA A 268 -22.64 -9.89 -19.52
CA ALA A 268 -21.63 -10.70 -20.23
C ALA A 268 -20.86 -9.92 -21.31
N ASP A 269 -21.31 -8.72 -21.67
CA ASP A 269 -20.62 -7.84 -22.62
C ASP A 269 -19.60 -6.99 -21.85
N VAL A 270 -18.31 -7.24 -22.10
CA VAL A 270 -17.20 -6.64 -21.34
C VAL A 270 -16.37 -5.75 -22.26
N GLU A 271 -16.33 -4.46 -21.95
CA GLU A 271 -15.44 -3.49 -22.57
C GLU A 271 -14.28 -3.17 -21.63
N THR A 272 -13.04 -3.28 -22.13
CA THR A 272 -11.85 -2.90 -21.35
C THR A 272 -11.53 -1.43 -21.50
N VAL A 273 -11.64 -0.68 -20.41
CA VAL A 273 -11.19 0.72 -20.34
C VAL A 273 -9.70 0.76 -20.02
N LYS A 274 -8.89 1.34 -20.91
CA LYS A 274 -7.45 1.50 -20.72
C LYS A 274 -7.05 2.97 -20.79
N THR A 275 -6.51 3.49 -19.69
CA THR A 275 -6.09 4.90 -19.57
C THR A 275 -4.58 5.09 -19.61
N ALA A 276 -3.79 4.05 -19.30
CA ALA A 276 -2.34 4.09 -19.29
C ALA A 276 -1.70 2.74 -19.64
N ASP A 277 -0.43 2.78 -20.05
CA ASP A 277 0.43 1.61 -20.26
C ASP A 277 1.43 1.49 -19.09
N GLU A 278 1.33 0.40 -18.32
CA GLU A 278 2.26 0.11 -17.23
C GLU A 278 3.32 -0.90 -17.69
N SER A 279 4.59 -0.51 -17.68
CA SER A 279 5.73 -1.37 -18.10
C SER A 279 6.80 -1.54 -17.02
N ILE A 280 6.63 -0.89 -15.87
CA ILE A 280 7.59 -0.93 -14.77
C ILE A 280 7.54 -2.31 -14.11
N THR A 281 8.71 -2.89 -13.89
CA THR A 281 8.87 -4.13 -13.13
C THR A 281 9.98 -3.97 -12.10
N PHE A 282 9.77 -4.54 -10.92
CA PHE A 282 10.76 -4.51 -9.85
C PHE A 282 11.40 -5.89 -9.67
N SER A 283 12.71 -5.90 -9.45
CA SER A 283 13.43 -7.13 -9.12
C SER A 283 13.05 -7.63 -7.72
N LEU A 284 13.12 -8.94 -7.52
CA LEU A 284 12.97 -9.54 -6.20
C LEU A 284 14.05 -9.04 -5.21
N PRO A 285 13.76 -9.08 -3.88
CA PRO A 285 14.73 -8.73 -2.85
C PRO A 285 16.07 -9.41 -3.06
N LYS A 286 17.17 -8.66 -2.97
CA LYS A 286 18.54 -9.16 -3.19
C LYS A 286 18.89 -10.27 -2.19
N GLU A 287 18.27 -10.25 -1.02
CA GLU A 287 18.44 -11.18 0.09
C GLU A 287 18.07 -12.61 -0.30
N LEU A 288 17.12 -12.78 -1.24
CA LEU A 288 16.76 -14.10 -1.77
C LEU A 288 17.90 -14.77 -2.56
N ARG A 289 18.95 -14.03 -2.93
CA ARG A 289 20.15 -14.59 -3.58
C ARG A 289 21.14 -15.21 -2.58
N ARG A 290 20.93 -15.04 -1.27
CA ARG A 290 21.79 -15.55 -0.19
C ARG A 290 21.35 -16.95 0.25
N ASP A 291 22.12 -17.60 1.14
CA ASP A 291 21.66 -18.79 1.87
C ASP A 291 21.15 -18.37 3.26
N LEU A 292 19.87 -17.98 3.33
CA LEU A 292 19.29 -17.46 4.57
C LEU A 292 19.11 -18.54 5.65
N ARG A 293 19.07 -19.83 5.28
CA ARG A 293 19.02 -20.91 6.27
C ARG A 293 20.37 -21.08 6.95
N ALA A 294 21.46 -21.00 6.20
CA ALA A 294 22.81 -20.97 6.78
C ALA A 294 23.04 -19.72 7.64
N GLU A 295 22.58 -18.54 7.18
CA GLU A 295 22.67 -17.28 7.93
C GLU A 295 21.92 -17.36 9.26
N ALA A 296 20.68 -17.84 9.25
CA ALA A 296 19.87 -17.94 10.46
C ALA A 296 20.44 -18.97 11.47
N ALA A 297 21.01 -20.07 10.98
CA ALA A 297 21.70 -21.05 11.81
C ALA A 297 22.99 -20.48 12.43
N ALA A 298 23.76 -19.68 11.69
CA ALA A 298 24.97 -19.05 12.19
C ALA A 298 24.66 -18.00 13.26
N LEU A 299 23.66 -17.14 13.01
CA LEU A 299 23.20 -16.13 13.95
C LEU A 299 22.74 -16.73 15.29
N SER A 300 22.15 -17.93 15.25
CA SER A 300 21.70 -18.66 16.45
C SER A 300 22.81 -19.30 17.26
N ALA A 301 24.00 -19.48 16.67
CA ALA A 301 25.13 -20.17 17.29
C ALA A 301 26.08 -19.22 18.03
N GLU A 302 26.04 -17.92 17.72
CA GLU A 302 26.65 -16.83 18.49
C GLU A 302 25.82 -16.49 19.74
#